data_AF-A0A8J7UN99-F1
#
_entry.id   AF-A0A8J7UN99-F1
#
_cell.length_a   1.000
_cell.length_b   1.000
_cell.length_c   1.000
_cell.angle_alpha   90.00
_cell.angle_beta   90.00
_cell.angle_gamma   90.00
#
_symmetry.space_group_name_H-M   'P 1'
#
loop_
_entity.id
_entity.type
_entity.pdbx_description
1 polymer ?
#
loop_
_entity_poly.entity_id
_entity_poly.type
_entity_poly.pdbx_seq_one_letter_code
_entity_poly.pdbx_strand_id
1 'polypeptide(L)'
;MDEASGTREPATEGDGGDGDDDDSGGGSGSGGSGGGGSGGGPSNAVNGLERALAAAVDQARRAEERAREGDAEGTERQLANVLDRIARIEERLAAAREGLPPGLANATGKRVEQATKRVEQARNADKL
;
A
#
# COMPACT_ATOMS: atom_id res chain seq x y z
N MET A 1 -35.72 -14.61 46.47
CA MET A 1 -35.78 -15.93 45.84
C MET A 1 -34.35 -16.33 45.52
N ASP A 2 -33.88 -17.35 46.22
CA ASP A 2 -32.55 -17.95 46.06
C ASP A 2 -32.75 -19.15 45.12
N GLU A 3 -32.16 -19.11 43.92
CA GLU A 3 -32.15 -20.22 42.98
C GLU A 3 -30.68 -20.55 42.68
N ALA A 4 -30.06 -21.27 43.62
CA ALA A 4 -28.84 -22.02 43.37
C ALA A 4 -29.18 -23.28 42.56
N SER A 5 -28.86 -23.26 41.26
CA SER A 5 -28.71 -24.48 40.46
C SER A 5 -27.32 -24.49 39.86
N GLY A 6 -26.38 -25.02 40.63
CA GLY A 6 -25.12 -25.52 40.12
C GLY A 6 -25.26 -27.01 39.86
N THR A 7 -25.22 -27.41 38.59
CA THR A 7 -24.79 -28.76 38.22
C THR A 7 -23.98 -28.69 36.94
N ARG A 8 -22.74 -29.07 37.12
CA ARG A 8 -21.63 -29.13 36.18
C ARG A 8 -21.68 -30.46 35.42
N GLU A 9 -20.90 -30.51 34.33
CA GLU A 9 -20.43 -31.67 33.55
C GLU A 9 -21.25 -32.03 32.28
N PRO A 10 -20.63 -32.59 31.22
CA PRO A 10 -19.24 -33.05 31.14
C PRO A 10 -18.39 -32.39 30.04
N ALA A 11 -17.09 -32.38 30.32
CA ALA A 11 -16.02 -32.29 29.34
C ALA A 11 -15.92 -33.56 28.48
N THR A 12 -15.12 -33.43 27.43
CA THR A 12 -14.53 -34.45 26.53
C THR A 12 -15.36 -34.86 25.33
N GLU A 13 -14.96 -34.37 24.17
CA GLU A 13 -14.57 -35.23 23.06
C GLU A 13 -13.46 -34.54 22.28
N GLY A 14 -12.28 -35.16 22.32
CA GLY A 14 -11.17 -34.86 21.44
C GLY A 14 -11.28 -35.73 20.21
N ASP A 15 -11.18 -35.10 19.05
CA ASP A 15 -10.94 -35.72 17.76
C ASP A 15 -9.90 -34.79 17.09
N GLY A 16 -8.62 -35.17 17.05
CA GLY A 16 -8.09 -35.91 15.90
C GLY A 16 -8.05 -34.94 14.71
N GLY A 17 -7.02 -34.13 14.50
CA GLY A 17 -5.67 -34.61 14.20
C GLY A 17 -5.57 -34.92 12.72
N ASP A 18 -5.70 -33.92 11.84
CA ASP A 18 -5.24 -34.01 10.45
C ASP A 18 -4.59 -32.67 10.07
N GLY A 19 -3.27 -32.64 10.24
CA GLY A 19 -2.39 -31.63 9.67
C GLY A 19 -2.02 -32.08 8.26
N ASP A 20 -2.65 -31.46 7.26
CA ASP A 20 -2.18 -31.53 5.89
C ASP A 20 -1.36 -30.27 5.60
N ASP A 21 -0.11 -30.32 6.07
CA ASP A 21 1.00 -29.54 5.55
C ASP A 21 1.38 -30.08 4.17
N ASP A 22 0.61 -29.73 3.14
CA ASP A 22 1.05 -29.88 1.76
C ASP A 22 1.70 -28.58 1.27
N ASP A 23 2.99 -28.51 1.60
CA ASP A 23 4.03 -27.73 0.93
C ASP A 23 4.04 -28.05 -0.56
N SER A 24 3.15 -27.40 -1.30
CA SER A 24 3.26 -27.32 -2.75
C SER A 24 4.16 -26.13 -3.07
N GLY A 25 5.46 -26.39 -3.03
CA GLY A 25 6.51 -25.61 -3.64
C GLY A 25 6.22 -25.30 -5.11
N GLY A 26 5.46 -24.23 -5.32
CA GLY A 26 5.21 -23.61 -6.62
C GLY A 26 6.29 -22.59 -6.91
N GLY A 27 7.51 -23.06 -7.16
CA GLY A 27 8.55 -22.25 -7.76
C GLY A 27 8.07 -21.72 -9.11
N SER A 28 7.78 -20.43 -9.17
CA SER A 28 7.87 -19.65 -10.40
C SER A 28 8.39 -18.27 -10.04
N GLY A 29 9.68 -18.23 -9.73
CA GLY A 29 10.53 -17.10 -10.06
C GLY A 29 10.51 -16.92 -11.57
N SER A 30 9.42 -16.33 -12.07
CA SER A 30 9.29 -15.97 -13.47
C SER A 30 9.80 -14.56 -13.62
N GLY A 31 11.08 -14.50 -14.02
CA GLY A 31 11.59 -13.47 -14.91
C GLY A 31 11.55 -12.05 -14.37
N GLY A 32 12.63 -11.66 -13.70
CA GLY A 32 13.20 -10.35 -13.99
C GLY A 32 13.56 -10.29 -15.48
N SER A 33 12.62 -9.86 -16.31
CA SER A 33 12.88 -9.35 -17.64
C SER A 33 12.50 -7.87 -17.63
N GLY A 34 13.50 -7.04 -17.37
CA GLY A 34 13.43 -5.65 -17.78
C GLY A 34 13.26 -5.58 -19.30
N GLY A 35 12.55 -4.55 -19.75
CA GLY A 35 12.62 -4.12 -21.14
C GLY A 35 11.27 -4.03 -21.85
N GLY A 36 10.75 -2.80 -21.96
CA GLY A 36 10.27 -2.35 -23.26
C GLY A 36 8.84 -2.72 -23.65
N GLY A 37 7.88 -2.58 -22.75
CA GLY A 37 6.47 -2.49 -23.13
C GLY A 37 6.06 -1.08 -23.53
N SER A 38 6.73 -0.44 -24.50
CA SER A 38 6.21 0.74 -25.21
C SER A 38 5.08 0.30 -26.14
N GLY A 39 4.01 -0.26 -25.58
CA GLY A 39 2.86 -0.79 -26.33
C GLY A 39 1.54 -0.10 -26.01
N GLY A 40 1.54 0.86 -25.10
CA GLY A 40 0.41 1.73 -24.81
C GLY A 40 0.86 3.17 -24.90
N GLY A 41 0.14 4.02 -25.63
CA GLY A 41 0.49 5.43 -25.77
C GLY A 41 0.67 6.14 -24.42
N PRO A 42 1.17 7.39 -24.41
CA PRO A 42 1.47 8.16 -23.20
C PRO A 42 0.37 8.09 -22.13
N SER A 43 -0.90 8.06 -22.53
CA SER A 43 -2.06 7.89 -21.67
C SER A 43 -2.06 6.58 -20.85
N ASN A 44 -1.65 5.44 -21.41
CA ASN A 44 -1.58 4.16 -20.69
C ASN A 44 -0.44 4.15 -19.67
N ALA A 45 0.69 4.77 -19.99
CA ALA A 45 1.79 4.94 -19.04
C ALA A 45 1.35 5.83 -17.86
N VAL A 46 0.66 6.93 -18.13
CA VAL A 46 0.10 7.81 -17.10
C VAL A 46 -0.92 7.10 -16.24
N ASN A 47 -1.84 6.32 -16.81
CA ASN A 47 -2.81 5.54 -16.02
C ASN A 47 -2.13 4.55 -15.06
N GLY A 48 -1.02 3.93 -15.50
CA GLY A 48 -0.19 3.08 -14.62
C GLY A 48 0.47 3.87 -13.49
N LEU A 49 1.00 5.06 -13.80
CA LEU A 49 1.59 5.97 -12.82
C LEU A 49 0.55 6.51 -11.82
N GLU A 50 -0.67 6.80 -12.27
CA GLU A 50 -1.77 7.23 -11.40
C GLU A 50 -2.19 6.12 -10.42
N ARG A 51 -2.25 4.87 -10.87
CA ARG A 51 -2.49 3.73 -9.97
C ARG A 51 -1.36 3.56 -8.96
N ALA A 52 -0.10 3.75 -9.38
CA ALA A 52 1.04 3.71 -8.47
C ALA A 52 0.99 4.83 -7.43
N LEU A 53 0.58 6.04 -7.83
CA LEU A 53 0.39 7.18 -6.92
C LEU A 53 -0.72 6.89 -5.91
N ALA A 54 -1.86 6.37 -6.36
CA ALA A 54 -2.95 5.99 -5.47
C ALA A 54 -2.51 4.94 -4.44
N ALA A 55 -1.76 3.92 -4.88
CA ALA A 55 -1.20 2.92 -3.99
C ALA A 55 -0.23 3.51 -2.95
N ALA A 56 0.62 4.47 -3.36
CA ALA A 56 1.54 5.16 -2.46
C ALA A 56 0.80 5.95 -1.37
N VAL A 57 -0.27 6.68 -1.74
CA VAL A 57 -1.12 7.41 -0.79
C VAL A 57 -1.85 6.45 0.17
N ASP A 58 -2.32 5.32 -0.33
CA ASP A 58 -3.01 4.31 0.49
C ASP A 58 -2.03 3.62 1.47
N GLN A 59 -0.77 3.46 1.07
CA GLN A 59 0.32 3.01 1.97
C GLN A 59 0.59 4.03 3.08
N ALA A 60 0.65 5.33 2.75
CA ALA A 60 0.82 6.38 3.76
C ALA A 60 -0.33 6.38 4.78
N ARG A 61 -1.59 6.25 4.32
CA ARG A 61 -2.74 6.18 5.23
C ARG A 61 -2.64 5.00 6.21
N ARG A 62 -2.26 3.82 5.74
CA ARG A 62 -2.05 2.64 6.62
C ARG A 62 -0.85 2.80 7.56
N ALA A 63 0.14 3.60 7.19
CA ALA A 63 1.25 3.93 8.07
C ALA A 63 0.76 4.86 9.20
N GLU A 64 -0.01 5.91 8.87
CA GLU A 64 -0.64 6.79 9.87
C GLU A 64 -1.53 6.04 10.86
N GLU A 65 -2.28 5.03 10.40
CA GLU A 65 -3.10 4.18 11.28
C GLU A 65 -2.23 3.43 12.31
N ARG A 66 -1.07 2.91 11.89
CA ARG A 66 -0.12 2.23 12.78
C ARG A 66 0.62 3.15 13.73
N ALA A 67 0.91 4.40 13.33
CA ALA A 67 1.47 5.38 14.25
C ALA A 67 0.54 5.61 15.46
N ARG A 68 -0.79 5.63 15.23
CA ARG A 68 -1.78 5.72 16.32
C ARG A 68 -1.79 4.49 17.22
N GLU A 69 -1.37 3.34 16.70
CA GLU A 69 -1.21 2.09 17.46
C GLU A 69 0.14 2.00 18.20
N GLY A 70 1.02 3.00 18.03
CA GLY A 70 2.30 3.12 18.75
C GLY A 70 3.54 2.83 17.92
N ASP A 71 3.43 2.52 16.62
CA ASP A 71 4.58 2.30 15.73
C ASP A 71 5.01 3.59 15.01
N ALA A 72 5.42 4.61 15.77
CA ALA A 72 5.81 5.91 15.20
C ALA A 72 7.09 5.82 14.35
N GLU A 73 8.11 5.09 14.82
CA GLU A 73 9.41 4.98 14.12
C GLU A 73 9.29 4.14 12.84
N GLY A 74 8.52 3.04 12.88
CA GLY A 74 8.18 2.27 11.69
C GLY A 74 7.36 3.08 10.70
N THR A 75 6.47 3.95 11.18
CA THR A 75 5.68 4.86 10.35
C THR A 75 6.53 5.92 9.66
N GLU A 76 7.43 6.63 10.36
CA GLU A 76 8.32 7.65 9.77
C GLU A 76 9.13 7.05 8.60
N ARG A 77 9.71 5.86 8.79
CA ARG A 77 10.46 5.16 7.73
C ARG A 77 9.59 4.85 6.52
N GLN A 78 8.35 4.42 6.76
CA GLN A 78 7.43 4.09 5.67
C GLN A 78 6.95 5.32 4.92
N LEU A 79 6.65 6.41 5.64
CA LEU A 79 6.27 7.69 5.02
C LEU A 79 7.42 8.26 4.19
N ALA A 80 8.67 8.14 4.64
CA ALA A 80 9.85 8.53 3.85
C ALA A 80 9.95 7.72 2.55
N ASN A 81 9.83 6.39 2.62
CA ASN A 81 9.83 5.54 1.42
C ASN A 81 8.67 5.86 0.45
N VAL A 82 7.50 6.24 0.99
CA VAL A 82 6.36 6.67 0.18
C VAL A 82 6.66 7.98 -0.53
N LEU A 83 7.27 8.97 0.14
CA LEU A 83 7.69 10.23 -0.49
C LEU A 83 8.67 9.98 -1.64
N ASP A 84 9.68 9.14 -1.44
CA ASP A 84 10.65 8.79 -2.47
C ASP A 84 9.98 8.09 -3.68
N ARG A 85 8.91 7.33 -3.43
CA ARG A 85 8.12 6.71 -4.50
C ARG A 85 7.30 7.75 -5.26
N ILE A 86 6.70 8.71 -4.57
CA ILE A 86 5.94 9.81 -5.19
C ILE A 86 6.87 10.67 -6.04
N ALA A 87 8.05 11.03 -5.54
CA ALA A 87 9.04 11.80 -6.30
C ALA A 87 9.46 11.09 -7.60
N ARG A 88 9.72 9.78 -7.55
CA ARG A 88 10.02 9.00 -8.78
C ARG A 88 8.84 8.93 -9.75
N ILE A 89 7.60 8.93 -9.26
CA ILE A 89 6.40 8.99 -10.12
C ILE A 89 6.30 10.37 -10.78
N GLU A 90 6.57 11.44 -10.02
CA GLU A 90 6.59 12.81 -10.51
C GLU A 90 7.60 13.00 -11.66
N GLU A 91 8.84 12.54 -11.48
CA GLU A 91 9.88 12.59 -12.52
C GLU A 91 9.44 11.89 -13.81
N ARG A 92 8.83 10.69 -13.68
CA ARG A 92 8.34 9.92 -14.83
C ARG A 92 7.16 10.59 -15.52
N LEU A 93 6.27 11.24 -14.76
CA LEU A 93 5.16 12.02 -15.29
C LEU A 93 5.65 13.28 -16.01
N ALA A 94 6.66 13.97 -15.45
CA ALA A 94 7.29 15.12 -16.07
C ALA A 94 7.94 14.74 -17.40
N ALA A 95 8.66 13.62 -17.45
CA ALA A 95 9.25 13.09 -18.68
C ALA A 95 8.20 12.69 -19.73
N ALA A 96 7.03 12.19 -19.30
CA ALA A 96 5.93 11.85 -20.20
C ALA A 96 5.07 13.06 -20.63
N ARG A 97 5.27 14.24 -20.02
CA ARG A 97 4.37 15.40 -20.11
C ARG A 97 4.20 15.92 -21.54
N GLU A 98 5.25 15.87 -22.34
CA GLU A 98 5.25 16.32 -23.74
C GLU A 98 4.31 15.49 -24.63
N GLY A 99 4.05 14.23 -24.25
CA GLY A 99 3.15 13.32 -24.97
C GLY A 99 1.70 13.37 -24.50
N LEU A 100 1.34 14.24 -23.55
CA LEU A 100 0.02 14.24 -22.92
C LEU A 100 -0.82 15.46 -23.36
N PRO A 101 -2.15 15.29 -23.48
CA PRO A 101 -3.06 16.42 -23.59
C PRO A 101 -2.86 17.38 -22.39
N PRO A 102 -2.85 18.71 -22.60
CA PRO A 102 -2.59 19.69 -21.55
C PRO A 102 -3.49 19.55 -20.31
N GLY A 103 -4.76 19.17 -20.51
CA GLY A 103 -5.70 18.92 -19.42
C GLY A 103 -5.28 17.75 -18.52
N LEU A 104 -4.79 16.66 -19.12
CA LEU A 104 -4.34 15.49 -18.39
C LEU A 104 -3.04 15.77 -17.64
N ALA A 105 -2.06 16.39 -18.30
CA ALA A 105 -0.80 16.80 -17.69
C ALA A 105 -1.01 17.67 -16.44
N ASN A 106 -1.92 18.65 -16.51
CA ASN A 106 -2.22 19.52 -15.38
C ASN A 106 -2.98 18.79 -14.26
N ALA A 107 -3.91 17.90 -14.59
CA ALA A 107 -4.66 17.13 -13.61
C ALA A 107 -3.75 16.17 -12.82
N THR A 108 -2.89 15.43 -13.52
CA THR A 108 -1.98 14.49 -12.88
C THR A 108 -0.92 15.23 -12.04
N GLY A 109 -0.40 16.36 -12.51
CA GLY A 109 0.53 17.21 -11.72
C GLY A 109 -0.08 17.68 -10.39
N LYS A 110 -1.33 18.19 -10.41
CA LYS A 110 -2.04 18.58 -9.18
C LYS A 110 -2.24 17.42 -8.22
N ARG A 111 -2.52 16.21 -8.73
CA ARG A 111 -2.72 15.03 -7.88
C ARG A 111 -1.43 14.61 -7.18
N VAL A 112 -0.30 14.68 -7.88
CA VAL A 112 1.04 14.41 -7.30
C VAL A 112 1.34 15.42 -6.19
N GLU A 113 1.19 16.73 -6.47
CA GLU A 113 1.42 17.78 -5.48
C GLU A 113 0.59 17.57 -4.21
N GLN A 114 -0.70 17.23 -4.37
CA GLN A 114 -1.59 16.92 -3.25
C GLN A 114 -1.14 15.68 -2.46
N ALA A 115 -0.69 14.64 -3.15
CA ALA A 115 -0.19 13.43 -2.51
C ALA A 115 1.08 13.72 -1.69
N THR A 116 2.05 14.40 -2.29
CA THR A 116 3.29 14.82 -1.60
C THR A 116 2.96 15.59 -0.33
N LYS A 117 2.14 16.65 -0.44
CA LYS A 117 1.76 17.48 0.70
C LYS A 117 1.10 16.68 1.82
N ARG A 118 0.22 15.71 1.49
CA ARG A 118 -0.45 14.87 2.50
C ARG A 118 0.54 14.00 3.25
N VAL A 119 1.47 13.37 2.54
CA VAL A 119 2.47 12.48 3.15
C VAL A 119 3.47 13.28 3.98
N GLU A 120 3.87 14.47 3.53
CA GLU A 120 4.69 15.37 4.34
C GLU A 120 3.98 15.83 5.62
N GLN A 121 2.68 16.15 5.53
CA GLN A 121 1.88 16.49 6.70
C GLN A 121 1.78 15.33 7.69
N ALA A 122 1.54 14.11 7.21
CA ALA A 122 1.51 12.90 8.03
C ALA A 122 2.82 12.70 8.79
N ARG A 123 3.94 12.85 8.08
CA ARG A 123 5.29 12.70 8.62
C ARG A 123 5.64 13.73 9.69
N ASN A 124 5.10 14.95 9.55
CA ASN A 124 5.29 16.02 10.53
C ASN A 124 4.30 15.93 11.70
N ALA A 125 3.15 15.30 11.52
CA ALA A 125 2.15 15.10 12.57
C ALA A 125 2.64 14.12 13.65
N ASP A 126 3.43 13.10 13.30
CA ASP A 126 4.02 12.16 14.26
C ASP A 126 5.16 12.76 15.10
N LYS A 127 5.58 14.01 14.80
CA LYS A 127 6.66 14.72 15.52
C LYS A 127 6.14 15.72 16.56
N LEU A 128 4.83 15.93 16.61
CA LEU A 128 4.12 16.87 17.49
C LEU A 128 3.52 16.14 18.68
#